data_AF-A0A8D0D2G9-F1
#
_entry.id   AF-A0A8D0D2G9-F1
#
_cell.length_a   1.000
_cell.length_b   1.000
_cell.length_c   1.000
_cell.angle_alpha   90.00
_cell.angle_beta   90.00
_cell.angle_gamma   90.00
#
_symmetry.space_group_name_H-M   'P 1'
#
loop_
_entity.id
_entity.type
_entity.pdbx_description
1 polymer ?
#
loop_
_entity_poly.entity_id
_entity_poly.type
_entity_poly.pdbx_seq_one_letter_code
_entity_poly.pdbx_strand_id
1 'polypeptide(L)'
;MLETSPRELTQNPLRKIWMPCKNGHIAQRRVCMTNCPTLIVTVGLPARGKTYISKKLTRYLNWIGVPTREFNVGQYRRECLKIYKSFEFFRPDNEEGLKIRRERRGTIIKFAEQNGFKVFFVESVCEDPDVIAQNIVQVKLDSPDYTHCNTEEVIEDFMKRIKCYESSYQPLDEVLDRDLSYIKIMDVGCRYLVNRVLDHIQSRIVYYLMNIHITPRSIYLCRHGESDLNIKGRIGGDSGLSARGKEFAKSLRKFIQDQNIKDLKVWTSQMKRTIQTAECLGVPYEQWKSLNEIDAGVCEEMMYEEIQEHYPLEFALRDQDKYRYRYPKGEVRMWFLQTWRDRRIFWSFVTRPSCVVFLHISWTRLQMSCLTLSVLCTRF
;
A
#
# COMPACT_ATOMS: atom_id res chain seq x y z
N MET A 1 20.73 37.75 34.67
CA MET A 1 20.34 36.33 34.75
C MET A 1 18.97 36.24 34.10
N LEU A 2 18.83 35.53 32.97
CA LEU A 2 17.51 35.23 32.41
C LEU A 2 16.92 34.11 33.25
N GLU A 3 15.87 34.39 34.03
CA GLU A 3 15.09 33.36 34.71
C GLU A 3 14.46 32.44 33.66
N THR A 4 15.05 31.27 33.45
CA THR A 4 14.40 30.19 32.72
C THR A 4 13.46 29.48 33.69
N SER A 5 12.22 29.97 33.80
CA SER A 5 11.16 29.20 34.45
C SER A 5 11.03 27.84 33.75
N PRO A 6 10.87 26.72 34.49
CA PRO A 6 10.73 25.41 33.88
C PRO A 6 9.49 25.40 32.99
N ARG A 7 9.67 24.97 31.72
CA ARG A 7 8.57 24.90 30.75
C ARG A 7 7.57 23.85 31.20
N GLU A 8 6.39 24.30 31.62
CA GLU A 8 5.27 23.43 31.97
C GLU A 8 4.76 22.71 30.71
N LEU A 9 4.48 21.41 30.84
CA LEU A 9 3.95 20.58 29.77
C LEU A 9 2.53 20.13 30.11
N THR A 10 1.66 20.15 29.10
CA THR A 10 0.33 19.54 29.17
C THR A 10 0.22 18.40 28.19
N GLN A 11 -0.58 17.39 28.51
CA GLN A 11 -0.77 16.25 27.64
C GLN A 11 -2.04 16.44 26.79
N ASN A 12 -1.93 16.27 25.47
CA ASN A 12 -3.09 16.28 24.58
C ASN A 12 -4.07 15.14 24.98
N PRO A 13 -5.34 15.44 25.29
CA PRO A 13 -6.28 14.42 25.75
C PRO A 13 -6.54 13.32 24.73
N LEU A 14 -6.47 13.58 23.42
CA LEU A 14 -6.80 12.59 22.40
C LEU A 14 -5.61 11.68 22.07
N ARG A 15 -4.45 12.27 21.81
CA ARG A 15 -3.24 11.55 21.36
C ARG A 15 -2.29 11.17 22.49
N LYS A 16 -2.52 11.72 23.69
CA LYS A 16 -1.67 11.57 24.87
C LYS A 16 -0.20 11.98 24.61
N ILE A 17 0.00 13.02 23.80
CA ILE A 17 1.31 13.60 23.47
C ILE A 17 1.56 14.81 24.37
N TRP A 18 2.73 14.87 24.99
CA TRP A 18 3.18 16.01 25.77
C TRP A 18 3.50 17.21 24.86
N MET A 19 2.89 18.35 25.17
CA MET A 19 3.07 19.61 24.46
C MET A 19 3.35 20.72 25.47
N PRO A 20 4.12 21.76 25.12
CA PRO A 20 4.26 22.93 25.98
C PRO A 20 2.91 23.55 26.30
N CYS A 21 2.70 23.95 27.56
CA CYS A 21 1.57 24.79 27.94
C CYS A 21 1.60 26.08 27.12
N LYS A 22 0.48 26.41 26.46
CA LYS A 22 0.40 27.60 25.60
C LYS A 22 0.29 28.86 26.48
N ASN A 23 1.42 29.45 26.84
CA ASN A 23 1.47 30.89 27.03
C ASN A 23 1.61 31.51 25.62
N GLY A 24 0.80 32.53 25.32
CA GLY A 24 0.44 32.97 23.97
C GLY A 24 1.57 33.12 22.93
N HIS A 25 1.14 33.13 21.66
CA HIS A 25 1.89 33.25 20.39
C HIS A 25 2.29 31.93 19.71
N ILE A 26 1.42 31.49 18.80
CA ILE A 26 1.77 30.51 17.76
C ILE A 26 2.55 31.26 16.68
N ALA A 27 3.88 31.25 16.76
CA ALA A 27 4.70 31.67 15.63
C ALA A 27 4.47 30.69 14.46
N GLN A 28 4.01 31.20 13.31
CA GLN A 28 3.95 30.43 12.07
C GLN A 28 5.37 29.94 11.74
N ARG A 29 5.59 28.62 11.84
CA ARG A 29 6.84 28.02 11.38
C ARG A 29 6.93 28.21 9.88
N ARG A 30 8.01 28.86 9.42
CA ARG A 30 8.40 28.90 8.00
C ARG A 30 8.54 27.46 7.49
N VAL A 31 7.91 27.18 6.35
CA VAL A 31 8.06 25.92 5.62
C VAL A 31 9.52 25.81 5.19
N CYS A 32 10.23 24.83 5.74
CA CYS A 32 11.60 24.52 5.38
C CYS A 32 11.66 23.93 3.96
N MET A 33 12.59 24.39 3.12
CA MET A 33 12.83 23.87 1.76
C MET A 33 13.28 22.39 1.70
N THR A 34 13.39 21.69 2.83
CA THR A 34 13.73 20.26 2.87
C THR A 34 12.58 19.35 2.42
N ASN A 35 11.34 19.85 2.32
CA ASN A 35 10.14 19.06 2.01
C ASN A 35 9.48 19.45 0.66
N CYS A 36 10.25 19.61 -0.41
CA CYS A 36 9.67 19.83 -1.75
C CYS A 36 8.84 18.59 -2.19
N PRO A 37 7.63 18.78 -2.76
CA PRO A 37 6.86 17.70 -3.34
C PRO A 37 7.63 16.98 -4.45
N THR A 38 7.33 15.70 -4.66
CA THR A 38 7.98 14.88 -5.70
C THR A 38 6.97 14.49 -6.77
N LEU A 39 7.29 14.77 -8.03
CA LEU A 39 6.60 14.29 -9.21
C LEU A 39 7.20 12.94 -9.65
N ILE A 40 6.41 11.88 -9.54
CA ILE A 40 6.82 10.54 -10.00
C ILE A 40 6.34 10.35 -11.44
N VAL A 41 7.27 10.08 -12.35
CA VAL A 41 7.00 9.98 -13.79
C VAL A 41 7.21 8.55 -14.26
N THR A 42 6.14 7.84 -14.60
CA THR A 42 6.25 6.48 -15.14
C THR A 42 6.60 6.47 -16.62
N VAL A 43 7.63 5.73 -17.01
CA VAL A 43 8.16 5.63 -18.38
C VAL A 43 8.08 4.18 -18.87
N GLY A 44 7.92 3.99 -20.18
CA GLY A 44 7.90 2.67 -20.82
C GLY A 44 6.79 2.50 -21.84
N LEU A 45 6.91 1.48 -22.68
CA LEU A 45 5.93 1.14 -23.73
C LEU A 45 4.55 0.75 -23.16
N PRO A 46 3.46 0.83 -23.95
CA PRO A 46 2.16 0.28 -23.56
C PRO A 46 2.25 -1.19 -23.09
N ALA A 47 1.32 -1.64 -22.25
CA ALA A 47 1.30 -2.98 -21.63
C ALA A 47 2.52 -3.40 -20.79
N ARG A 48 3.38 -2.44 -20.39
CA ARG A 48 4.52 -2.68 -19.48
C ARG A 48 4.20 -2.42 -18.00
N GLY A 49 2.99 -2.70 -17.52
CA GLY A 49 2.66 -2.58 -16.09
C GLY A 49 2.68 -1.16 -15.47
N LYS A 50 2.91 -0.08 -16.23
CA LYS A 50 2.98 1.30 -15.70
C LYS A 50 1.79 1.69 -14.82
N THR A 51 0.56 1.49 -15.30
CA THR A 51 -0.66 1.80 -14.53
C THR A 51 -0.78 0.94 -13.26
N TYR A 52 -0.35 -0.32 -13.32
CA TYR A 52 -0.32 -1.20 -12.16
C TYR A 52 0.67 -0.67 -11.11
N ILE A 53 1.88 -0.30 -11.53
CA ILE A 53 2.91 0.31 -10.69
C ILE A 53 2.38 1.61 -10.08
N SER A 54 1.83 2.53 -10.88
CA SER A 54 1.28 3.81 -10.41
C SER A 54 0.20 3.61 -9.34
N LYS A 55 -0.75 2.70 -9.55
CA LYS A 55 -1.83 2.41 -8.58
C LYS A 55 -1.27 1.81 -7.29
N LYS A 56 -0.41 0.78 -7.39
CA LYS A 56 0.20 0.15 -6.21
C LYS A 56 1.06 1.13 -5.42
N LEU A 57 1.88 1.91 -6.11
CA LEU A 57 2.76 2.90 -5.50
C LEU A 57 1.96 4.02 -4.82
N THR A 58 0.95 4.57 -5.49
CA THR A 58 0.06 5.59 -4.92
C THR A 58 -0.62 5.07 -3.66
N ARG A 59 -1.12 3.83 -3.70
CA ARG A 59 -1.74 3.20 -2.52
C ARG A 59 -0.74 3.00 -1.39
N TYR A 60 0.45 2.51 -1.68
CA TYR A 60 1.51 2.32 -0.68
C TYR A 60 1.92 3.63 -0.04
N LEU A 61 2.16 4.68 -0.83
CA LEU A 61 2.55 6.00 -0.33
C LEU A 61 1.47 6.61 0.57
N ASN A 62 0.20 6.60 0.12
CA ASN A 62 -0.92 7.02 0.98
C ASN A 62 -1.03 6.15 2.24
N TRP A 63 -0.83 4.84 2.08
CA TRP A 63 -0.88 3.90 3.19
C TRP A 63 0.21 4.17 4.22
N ILE A 64 1.41 4.62 3.84
CA ILE A 64 2.45 5.03 4.79
C ILE A 64 2.27 6.46 5.34
N GLY A 65 1.24 7.17 4.90
CA GLY A 65 0.91 8.53 5.34
C GLY A 65 1.52 9.65 4.48
N VAL A 66 2.00 9.35 3.27
CA VAL A 66 2.49 10.31 2.29
C VAL A 66 1.36 10.61 1.29
N PRO A 67 0.71 11.78 1.35
CA PRO A 67 -0.41 12.12 0.46
C PRO A 67 0.02 12.04 -1.01
N THR A 68 -0.61 11.16 -1.78
CA THR A 68 -0.20 10.88 -3.17
C THR A 68 -1.42 10.75 -4.06
N ARG A 69 -1.35 11.28 -5.29
CA ARG A 69 -2.42 11.21 -6.28
C ARG A 69 -1.88 10.75 -7.64
N GLU A 70 -2.61 9.86 -8.29
CA GLU A 70 -2.31 9.42 -9.66
C GLU A 70 -2.95 10.37 -10.68
N PHE A 71 -2.21 10.69 -11.75
CA PHE A 71 -2.70 11.43 -12.91
C PHE A 71 -2.50 10.58 -14.17
N ASN A 72 -3.58 10.01 -14.69
CA ASN A 72 -3.51 9.12 -15.86
C ASN A 72 -3.74 9.90 -17.16
N VAL A 73 -2.66 10.16 -17.91
CA VAL A 73 -2.75 10.92 -19.18
C VAL A 73 -3.69 10.26 -20.20
N GLY A 74 -3.83 8.93 -20.18
CA GLY A 74 -4.76 8.21 -21.04
C GLY A 74 -6.23 8.53 -20.73
N GLN A 75 -6.56 8.81 -19.46
CA GLN A 75 -7.89 9.25 -19.05
C GLN A 75 -8.17 10.69 -19.52
N TYR A 76 -7.23 11.62 -19.28
CA TYR A 76 -7.34 12.98 -19.79
C TYR A 76 -7.53 13.01 -21.31
N ARG A 77 -6.77 12.20 -22.05
CA ARG A 77 -6.97 12.03 -23.50
C ARG A 77 -8.41 11.65 -23.84
N ARG A 78 -9.02 10.69 -23.13
CA ARG A 78 -10.42 10.26 -23.39
C ARG A 78 -11.45 11.34 -23.06
N GLU A 79 -11.20 12.13 -22.02
CA GLU A 79 -12.09 13.23 -21.63
C GLU A 79 -12.04 14.38 -22.65
N CYS A 80 -10.86 14.65 -23.22
CA CYS A 80 -10.68 15.69 -24.24
C CYS A 80 -11.05 15.22 -25.66
N LEU A 81 -10.79 13.95 -26.00
CA LEU A 81 -11.07 13.37 -27.31
C LEU A 81 -12.25 12.41 -27.18
N LYS A 82 -13.47 12.91 -27.44
CA LYS A 82 -14.75 12.19 -27.26
C LYS A 82 -14.87 10.89 -28.07
N ILE A 83 -13.98 10.62 -29.03
CA ILE A 83 -13.96 9.38 -29.82
C ILE A 83 -12.50 8.96 -30.05
N TYR A 84 -12.09 7.82 -29.48
CA TYR A 84 -10.87 7.12 -29.91
C TYR A 84 -11.18 6.41 -31.23
N LYS A 85 -10.56 6.86 -32.34
CA LYS A 85 -10.85 6.29 -33.67
C LYS A 85 -10.03 5.03 -33.99
N SER A 86 -8.73 4.98 -33.65
CA SER A 86 -7.85 3.81 -33.91
C SER A 86 -6.42 4.03 -33.36
N PHE A 87 -5.54 3.02 -33.52
CA PHE A 87 -4.09 3.13 -33.28
C PHE A 87 -3.39 4.22 -34.12
N GLU A 88 -4.03 4.76 -35.16
CA GLU A 88 -3.45 5.73 -36.11
C GLU A 88 -2.90 6.98 -35.43
N PHE A 89 -3.52 7.40 -34.32
CA PHE A 89 -3.03 8.52 -33.51
C PHE A 89 -1.57 8.33 -33.05
N PHE A 90 -1.12 7.09 -32.88
CA PHE A 90 0.22 6.76 -32.40
C PHE A 90 1.25 6.57 -33.51
N ARG A 91 0.83 6.58 -34.78
CA ARG A 91 1.73 6.29 -35.90
C ARG A 91 2.93 7.24 -35.95
N PRO A 92 4.06 6.81 -36.54
CA PRO A 92 5.27 7.64 -36.63
C PRO A 92 5.14 8.82 -37.60
N ASP A 93 4.27 8.70 -38.61
CA ASP A 93 3.96 9.74 -39.61
C ASP A 93 3.09 10.88 -39.06
N ASN A 94 2.51 10.72 -37.85
CA ASN A 94 1.92 11.82 -37.11
C ASN A 94 3.01 12.71 -36.49
N GLU A 95 3.56 13.64 -37.27
CA GLU A 95 4.66 14.52 -36.88
C GLU A 95 4.37 15.33 -35.61
N GLU A 96 3.14 15.84 -35.46
CA GLU A 96 2.70 16.58 -34.26
C GLU A 96 2.72 15.68 -33.03
N GLY A 97 2.15 14.48 -33.14
CA GLY A 97 2.17 13.47 -32.08
C GLY A 97 3.57 12.95 -31.75
N LEU A 98 4.49 12.91 -32.72
CA LEU A 98 5.87 12.49 -32.55
C LEU A 98 6.72 13.55 -31.84
N LYS A 99 6.59 14.83 -32.23
CA LYS A 99 7.29 15.96 -31.59
C LYS A 99 6.91 16.07 -30.12
N ILE A 100 5.61 16.00 -29.82
CA ILE A 100 5.10 16.00 -28.45
C ILE A 100 5.63 14.82 -27.65
N ARG A 101 5.95 13.65 -28.26
CA ARG A 101 6.47 12.46 -27.57
C ARG A 101 7.96 12.54 -27.27
N ARG A 102 8.78 13.07 -28.19
CA ARG A 102 10.24 13.18 -28.03
C ARG A 102 10.66 14.18 -26.95
N GLU A 103 9.93 15.27 -26.79
CA GLU A 103 10.31 16.34 -25.84
C GLU A 103 9.72 16.17 -24.43
N ARG A 104 8.88 15.14 -24.19
CA ARG A 104 8.08 15.02 -22.95
C ARG A 104 8.90 15.07 -21.67
N ARG A 105 10.02 14.34 -21.62
CA ARG A 105 10.86 14.32 -20.40
C ARG A 105 11.38 15.72 -20.09
N GLY A 106 11.89 16.42 -21.10
CA GLY A 106 12.36 17.80 -20.97
C GLY A 106 11.26 18.77 -20.54
N THR A 107 10.06 18.68 -21.13
CA THR A 107 8.91 19.51 -20.72
C THR A 107 8.50 19.24 -19.27
N ILE A 108 8.45 17.97 -18.85
CA ILE A 108 8.09 17.60 -17.48
C ILE A 108 9.13 18.10 -16.48
N ILE A 109 10.42 17.99 -16.80
CA ILE A 109 11.51 18.50 -15.96
C ILE A 109 11.39 20.01 -15.82
N LYS A 110 11.25 20.75 -16.91
CA LYS A 110 11.07 22.22 -16.89
C LYS A 110 9.86 22.63 -16.06
N PHE A 111 8.72 21.94 -16.23
CA PHE A 111 7.53 22.18 -15.42
C PHE A 111 7.79 21.95 -13.93
N ALA A 112 8.47 20.86 -13.58
CA ALA A 112 8.79 20.54 -12.19
C ALA A 112 9.72 21.59 -11.56
N GLU A 113 10.77 22.00 -12.28
CA GLU A 113 11.70 23.05 -11.84
C GLU A 113 10.98 24.38 -11.58
N GLN A 114 10.13 24.81 -12.51
CA GLN A 114 9.34 26.04 -12.39
C GLN A 114 8.38 26.04 -11.20
N ASN A 115 7.92 24.86 -10.78
CA ASN A 115 6.97 24.71 -9.66
C ASN A 115 7.65 24.23 -8.37
N GLY A 116 8.97 24.11 -8.33
CA GLY A 116 9.72 23.65 -7.15
C GLY A 116 9.48 22.19 -6.78
N PHE A 117 9.17 21.33 -7.76
CA PHE A 117 9.00 19.90 -7.58
C PHE A 117 10.30 19.15 -7.88
N LYS A 118 10.59 18.13 -7.07
CA LYS A 118 11.57 17.10 -7.41
C LYS A 118 10.98 16.16 -8.46
N VAL A 119 11.80 15.59 -9.34
CA VAL A 119 11.36 14.58 -10.33
C VAL A 119 12.00 13.23 -10.01
N PHE A 120 11.20 12.16 -10.05
CA PHE A 120 11.69 10.79 -9.92
C PHE A 120 11.08 9.92 -11.03
N PHE A 121 11.89 9.36 -11.91
CA PHE A 121 11.39 8.51 -13.00
C PHE A 121 11.31 7.05 -12.58
N VAL A 122 10.24 6.37 -12.99
CA VAL A 122 10.04 4.93 -12.81
C VAL A 122 9.82 4.30 -14.19
N GLU A 123 10.85 3.72 -14.76
CA GLU A 123 10.77 3.06 -16.05
C GLU A 123 10.48 1.56 -15.88
N SER A 124 9.53 1.03 -16.64
CA SER A 124 9.29 -0.41 -16.73
C SER A 124 9.61 -0.90 -18.14
N VAL A 125 10.62 -1.76 -18.23
CA VAL A 125 11.04 -2.45 -19.45
C VAL A 125 10.74 -3.94 -19.28
N CYS A 126 10.17 -4.53 -20.30
CA CYS A 126 9.93 -5.96 -20.38
C CYS A 126 10.01 -6.28 -21.87
N GLU A 127 10.50 -7.45 -22.23
CA GLU A 127 10.50 -7.92 -23.63
C GLU A 127 9.77 -9.26 -23.78
N ASP A 128 9.50 -9.95 -22.66
CA ASP A 128 8.73 -11.18 -22.61
C ASP A 128 7.32 -11.03 -23.25
N PRO A 129 7.03 -11.76 -24.34
CA PRO A 129 5.76 -11.67 -25.06
C PRO A 129 4.57 -12.22 -24.28
N ASP A 130 4.77 -13.23 -23.43
CA ASP A 130 3.70 -13.83 -22.63
C ASP A 130 3.22 -12.86 -21.56
N VAL A 131 4.15 -12.15 -20.92
CA VAL A 131 3.85 -11.09 -19.95
C VAL A 131 3.11 -9.92 -20.63
N ILE A 132 3.48 -9.54 -21.85
CA ILE A 132 2.77 -8.50 -22.61
C ILE A 132 1.33 -8.92 -22.85
N ALA A 133 1.14 -10.12 -23.41
CA ALA A 133 -0.18 -10.64 -23.76
C ALA A 133 -1.08 -10.68 -22.52
N GLN A 134 -0.57 -11.20 -21.40
CA GLN A 134 -1.30 -11.21 -20.13
C GLN A 134 -1.67 -9.82 -19.64
N ASN A 135 -0.76 -8.85 -19.72
CA ASN A 135 -1.03 -7.46 -19.32
C ASN A 135 -2.08 -6.78 -20.23
N ILE A 136 -2.09 -7.10 -21.52
CA ILE A 136 -3.12 -6.61 -22.46
C ILE A 136 -4.47 -7.17 -22.03
N VAL A 137 -4.59 -8.49 -21.87
CA VAL A 137 -5.82 -9.17 -21.46
C VAL A 137 -6.36 -8.60 -20.15
N GLN A 138 -5.52 -8.53 -19.10
CA GLN A 138 -5.95 -8.11 -17.77
C GLN A 138 -6.35 -6.64 -17.65
N VAL A 139 -5.79 -5.74 -18.46
CA VAL A 139 -5.94 -4.29 -18.27
C VAL A 139 -6.70 -3.61 -19.41
N LYS A 140 -6.82 -4.27 -20.56
CA LYS A 140 -7.32 -3.64 -21.79
C LYS A 140 -8.61 -4.21 -22.33
N LEU A 141 -9.01 -5.43 -21.95
CA LEU A 141 -10.32 -5.94 -22.34
C LEU A 141 -11.47 -5.14 -21.70
N ASP A 142 -11.32 -4.74 -20.43
CA ASP A 142 -12.31 -3.90 -19.73
C ASP A 142 -12.13 -2.40 -20.00
N SER A 143 -11.25 -2.02 -20.94
CA SER A 143 -11.00 -0.61 -21.23
C SER A 143 -12.18 -0.01 -22.00
N PRO A 144 -12.61 1.22 -21.66
CA PRO A 144 -13.61 1.96 -22.45
C PRO A 144 -13.21 2.16 -23.93
N ASP A 145 -11.90 2.06 -24.23
CA ASP A 145 -11.37 2.15 -25.59
C ASP A 145 -11.79 0.96 -26.49
N TYR A 146 -12.26 -0.17 -25.92
CA TYR A 146 -12.46 -1.44 -26.63
C TYR A 146 -13.85 -2.08 -26.40
N THR A 147 -14.86 -1.31 -25.98
CA THR A 147 -16.19 -1.80 -25.60
C THR A 147 -16.95 -2.57 -26.69
N HIS A 148 -16.53 -2.45 -27.95
CA HIS A 148 -17.18 -3.06 -29.12
C HIS A 148 -16.28 -4.02 -29.89
N CYS A 149 -15.09 -4.35 -29.36
CA CYS A 149 -14.11 -5.20 -30.03
C CYS A 149 -14.07 -6.59 -29.38
N ASN A 150 -13.80 -7.63 -30.18
CA ASN A 150 -13.55 -8.96 -29.61
C ASN A 150 -12.11 -9.07 -29.08
N THR A 151 -11.81 -10.12 -28.29
CA THR A 151 -10.51 -10.25 -27.61
C THR A 151 -9.33 -10.29 -28.59
N GLU A 152 -9.49 -10.95 -29.74
CA GLU A 152 -8.44 -11.10 -30.76
C GLU A 152 -8.14 -9.76 -31.45
N GLU A 153 -9.18 -9.01 -31.84
CA GLU A 153 -9.07 -7.67 -32.42
C GLU A 153 -8.40 -6.68 -31.47
N VAL A 154 -8.73 -6.75 -30.16
CA VAL A 154 -8.10 -5.91 -29.13
C VAL A 154 -6.61 -6.19 -29.03
N ILE A 155 -6.23 -7.48 -29.00
CA ILE A 155 -4.82 -7.86 -28.94
C ILE A 155 -4.09 -7.38 -30.21
N GLU A 156 -4.68 -7.56 -31.39
CA GLU A 156 -4.05 -7.13 -32.65
C GLU A 156 -3.89 -5.61 -32.74
N ASP A 157 -4.92 -4.82 -32.46
CA ASP A 157 -4.84 -3.35 -32.41
C ASP A 157 -3.79 -2.89 -31.39
N PHE A 158 -3.77 -3.50 -30.21
CA PHE A 158 -2.84 -3.11 -29.16
C PHE A 158 -1.39 -3.46 -29.51
N MET A 159 -1.15 -4.58 -30.19
CA MET A 159 0.18 -4.93 -30.70
C MET A 159 0.64 -3.96 -31.79
N LYS A 160 -0.24 -3.57 -32.73
CA LYS A 160 0.05 -2.51 -33.72
C LYS A 160 0.38 -1.18 -33.03
N ARG A 161 -0.39 -0.84 -32.00
CA ARG A 161 -0.14 0.34 -31.17
C ARG A 161 1.23 0.29 -30.50
N ILE A 162 1.63 -0.83 -29.90
CA ILE A 162 2.98 -1.00 -29.30
C ILE A 162 4.07 -0.72 -30.33
N LYS A 163 3.98 -1.33 -31.53
CA LYS A 163 4.93 -1.10 -32.63
C LYS A 163 5.06 0.37 -33.02
N CYS A 164 3.96 1.13 -32.99
CA CYS A 164 3.98 2.56 -33.27
C CYS A 164 4.74 3.39 -32.22
N TYR A 165 4.82 2.91 -30.97
CA TYR A 165 5.62 3.57 -29.93
C TYR A 165 7.10 3.20 -30.03
N GLU A 166 7.43 1.97 -30.43
CA GLU A 166 8.81 1.46 -30.49
C GLU A 166 9.73 2.34 -31.35
N SER A 167 9.27 2.81 -32.51
CA SER A 167 10.05 3.68 -33.42
C SER A 167 10.49 5.02 -32.80
N SER A 168 9.85 5.44 -31.71
CA SER A 168 10.08 6.73 -31.05
C SER A 168 10.52 6.58 -29.60
N TYR A 169 10.55 5.36 -29.08
CA TYR A 169 10.82 5.10 -27.68
C TYR A 169 12.31 5.18 -27.41
N GLN A 170 12.68 6.15 -26.59
CA GLN A 170 14.04 6.29 -26.06
C GLN A 170 14.01 5.88 -24.59
N PRO A 171 14.57 4.72 -24.21
CA PRO A 171 14.63 4.32 -22.81
C PRO A 171 15.46 5.32 -21.99
N LEU A 172 15.39 5.22 -20.65
CA LEU A 172 16.34 5.94 -19.81
C LEU A 172 17.73 5.33 -20.00
N ASP A 173 18.72 6.22 -20.16
CA ASP A 173 20.11 5.88 -20.49
C ASP A 173 21.08 6.32 -19.39
N GLU A 174 22.06 5.48 -19.07
CA GLU A 174 22.99 5.71 -17.96
C GLU A 174 23.93 6.89 -18.20
N VAL A 175 24.24 7.20 -19.46
CA VAL A 175 25.18 8.27 -19.84
C VAL A 175 24.44 9.58 -20.08
N LEU A 176 23.38 9.54 -20.89
CA LEU A 176 22.61 10.72 -21.27
C LEU A 176 21.74 11.24 -20.11
N ASP A 177 21.16 10.33 -19.32
CA ASP A 177 20.28 10.66 -18.19
C ASP A 177 21.01 10.55 -16.83
N ARG A 178 22.35 10.59 -16.82
CA ARG A 178 23.19 10.41 -15.62
C ARG A 178 22.84 11.32 -14.45
N ASP A 179 22.30 12.51 -14.77
CA ASP A 179 21.97 13.54 -13.79
C ASP A 179 20.52 13.42 -13.27
N LEU A 180 19.71 12.54 -13.86
CA LEU A 180 18.32 12.29 -13.46
C LEU A 180 18.22 11.26 -12.34
N SER A 181 17.23 11.44 -11.46
CA SER A 181 16.89 10.46 -10.42
C SER A 181 15.86 9.46 -10.95
N TYR A 182 16.21 8.18 -11.00
CA TYR A 182 15.32 7.16 -11.57
C TYR A 182 15.56 5.75 -11.05
N ILE A 183 14.55 4.91 -11.28
CA ILE A 183 14.63 3.45 -11.23
C ILE A 183 14.12 2.86 -12.54
N LYS A 184 14.87 1.92 -13.10
CA LYS A 184 14.48 1.11 -14.25
C LYS A 184 14.27 -0.33 -13.79
N ILE A 185 13.04 -0.81 -13.97
CA ILE A 185 12.59 -2.15 -13.61
C ILE A 185 12.58 -2.96 -14.91
N MET A 186 13.40 -4.02 -14.95
CA MET A 186 13.58 -4.85 -16.13
C MET A 186 13.03 -6.25 -15.87
N ASP A 187 12.34 -6.79 -16.87
CA ASP A 187 11.83 -8.17 -16.90
C ASP A 187 11.00 -8.50 -15.66
N VAL A 188 9.96 -7.70 -15.41
CA VAL A 188 8.99 -7.92 -14.31
C VAL A 188 9.64 -7.91 -12.92
N GLY A 189 10.79 -7.22 -12.78
CA GLY A 189 11.51 -7.11 -11.52
C GLY A 189 12.64 -8.13 -11.33
N CYS A 190 13.05 -8.83 -12.40
CA CYS A 190 14.26 -9.66 -12.33
C CYS A 190 15.53 -8.82 -12.17
N ARG A 191 15.57 -7.60 -12.74
CA ARG A 191 16.71 -6.70 -12.65
C ARG A 191 16.26 -5.26 -12.42
N TYR A 192 17.10 -4.51 -11.71
CA TYR A 192 16.87 -3.11 -11.40
C TYR A 192 18.12 -2.30 -11.66
N LEU A 193 17.96 -1.12 -12.23
CA LEU A 193 18.99 -0.08 -12.33
C LEU A 193 18.46 1.15 -11.59
N VAL A 194 19.22 1.66 -10.62
CA VAL A 194 18.82 2.80 -9.79
C VAL A 194 19.88 3.88 -9.92
N ASN A 195 19.47 5.10 -10.24
CA ASN A 195 20.36 6.24 -10.39
C ASN A 195 19.95 7.40 -9.48
N ARG A 196 20.93 8.00 -8.80
CA ARG A 196 20.84 9.24 -8.01
C ARG A 196 19.58 9.37 -7.13
N VAL A 197 19.43 8.50 -6.14
CA VAL A 197 18.39 8.65 -5.10
C VAL A 197 18.69 9.88 -4.23
N LEU A 198 17.80 10.88 -4.26
CA LEU A 198 18.01 12.20 -3.64
C LEU A 198 17.49 12.30 -2.21
N ASP A 199 16.49 11.49 -1.83
CA ASP A 199 15.89 11.56 -0.51
C ASP A 199 15.28 10.24 -0.02
N HIS A 200 14.82 10.26 1.23
CA HIS A 200 14.20 9.11 1.89
C HIS A 200 12.92 8.63 1.18
N ILE A 201 12.13 9.51 0.57
CA ILE A 201 10.91 9.08 -0.14
C ILE A 201 11.28 8.31 -1.39
N GLN A 202 12.23 8.79 -2.18
CA GLN A 202 12.74 8.06 -3.34
C GLN A 202 13.36 6.72 -2.95
N SER A 203 14.13 6.67 -1.86
CA SER A 203 14.68 5.41 -1.31
C SER A 203 13.58 4.41 -0.92
N ARG A 204 12.51 4.88 -0.25
CA ARG A 204 11.34 4.05 0.10
C ARG A 204 10.56 3.58 -1.13
N ILE A 205 10.51 4.38 -2.19
CA ILE A 205 9.89 4.01 -3.48
C ILE A 205 10.72 2.89 -4.13
N VAL A 206 12.03 3.06 -4.25
CA VAL A 206 12.95 2.04 -4.79
C VAL A 206 12.79 0.74 -4.02
N TYR A 207 12.89 0.80 -2.69
CA TYR A 207 12.72 -0.38 -1.84
C TYR A 207 11.35 -1.04 -2.02
N TYR A 208 10.28 -0.26 -2.16
CA TYR A 208 8.96 -0.81 -2.45
C TYR A 208 8.92 -1.55 -3.79
N LEU A 209 9.37 -0.91 -4.86
CA LEU A 209 9.36 -1.45 -6.22
C LEU A 209 10.25 -2.69 -6.39
N MET A 210 11.32 -2.81 -5.60
CA MET A 210 12.17 -4.01 -5.55
C MET A 210 11.51 -5.22 -4.88
N ASN A 211 10.47 -4.99 -4.07
CA ASN A 211 9.81 -6.06 -3.32
C ASN A 211 8.42 -6.41 -3.87
N ILE A 212 7.81 -5.58 -4.73
CA ILE A 212 6.49 -5.89 -5.29
C ILE A 212 6.55 -7.06 -6.26
N HIS A 213 5.59 -7.97 -6.12
CA HIS A 213 5.32 -8.99 -7.14
C HIS A 213 4.17 -8.57 -8.03
N ILE A 214 4.31 -8.89 -9.32
CA ILE A 214 3.32 -8.61 -10.36
C ILE A 214 2.47 -9.86 -10.64
N THR A 215 2.94 -11.06 -10.24
CA THR A 215 2.19 -12.31 -10.38
C THR A 215 0.96 -12.37 -9.46
N PRO A 216 -0.17 -12.93 -9.94
CA PRO A 216 -1.36 -13.13 -9.11
C PRO A 216 -1.05 -14.05 -7.92
N ARG A 217 -1.62 -13.72 -6.76
CA ARG A 217 -1.50 -14.54 -5.56
C ARG A 217 -2.66 -14.35 -4.61
N SER A 218 -2.90 -15.38 -3.80
CA SER A 218 -3.91 -15.40 -2.76
C SER A 218 -3.28 -15.17 -1.40
N ILE A 219 -3.87 -14.27 -0.62
CA ILE A 219 -3.49 -14.05 0.77
C ILE A 219 -4.74 -14.12 1.62
N TYR A 220 -4.74 -15.02 2.58
CA TYR A 220 -5.88 -15.32 3.42
C TYR A 220 -5.71 -14.60 4.76
N LEU A 221 -6.69 -13.77 5.11
CA LEU A 221 -6.73 -13.07 6.39
C LEU A 221 -7.97 -13.55 7.14
N CYS A 222 -7.79 -14.04 8.36
CA CYS A 222 -8.91 -14.39 9.23
C CYS A 222 -8.61 -13.96 10.66
N ARG A 223 -9.65 -13.93 11.51
CA ARG A 223 -9.43 -13.77 12.95
C ARG A 223 -9.02 -15.08 13.61
N HIS A 224 -8.47 -15.01 14.81
CA HIS A 224 -8.47 -16.17 15.71
C HIS A 224 -9.90 -16.69 15.92
N GLY A 225 -10.04 -17.98 16.26
CA GLY A 225 -11.32 -18.51 16.72
C GLY A 225 -11.81 -17.76 17.98
N GLU A 226 -13.12 -17.79 18.23
CA GLU A 226 -13.71 -17.14 19.42
C GLU A 226 -12.96 -17.51 20.70
N SER A 227 -12.62 -16.50 21.52
CA SER A 227 -11.94 -16.71 22.80
C SER A 227 -12.87 -16.55 24.00
N ASP A 228 -12.44 -17.00 25.18
CA ASP A 228 -13.24 -16.87 26.40
C ASP A 228 -13.54 -15.41 26.77
N LEU A 229 -12.60 -14.48 26.51
CA LEU A 229 -12.86 -13.04 26.69
C LEU A 229 -13.86 -12.50 25.67
N ASN A 230 -13.93 -13.05 24.46
CA ASN A 230 -14.96 -12.65 23.49
C ASN A 230 -16.36 -13.02 23.98
N ILE A 231 -16.54 -14.20 24.57
CA ILE A 231 -17.82 -14.61 25.18
C ILE A 231 -18.23 -13.65 26.28
N LYS A 232 -17.26 -13.19 27.08
CA LYS A 232 -17.48 -12.22 28.16
C LYS A 232 -17.59 -10.76 27.69
N GLY A 233 -17.46 -10.48 26.39
CA GLY A 233 -17.48 -9.11 25.86
C GLY A 233 -16.28 -8.24 26.26
N ARG A 234 -15.19 -8.85 26.75
CA ARG A 234 -14.00 -8.14 27.25
C ARG A 234 -12.98 -7.92 26.13
N ILE A 235 -12.35 -6.74 26.12
CA ILE A 235 -11.32 -6.38 25.13
C ILE A 235 -9.91 -6.77 25.63
N GLY A 236 -8.96 -6.93 24.70
CA GLY A 236 -7.57 -7.21 25.05
C GLY A 236 -7.34 -8.61 25.64
N GLY A 237 -6.40 -8.70 26.59
CA GLY A 237 -6.01 -9.89 27.32
C GLY A 237 -5.42 -11.01 26.44
N ASP A 238 -5.15 -12.16 27.07
CA ASP A 238 -4.55 -13.33 26.42
C ASP A 238 -5.28 -14.66 26.68
N SER A 239 -6.62 -14.60 26.68
CA SER A 239 -7.45 -15.81 26.80
C SER A 239 -7.25 -16.79 25.64
N GLY A 240 -7.50 -18.08 25.94
CA GLY A 240 -7.53 -19.15 24.95
C GLY A 240 -8.86 -19.23 24.19
N LEU A 241 -8.95 -20.21 23.29
CA LEU A 241 -10.14 -20.48 22.48
C LEU A 241 -11.28 -21.08 23.30
N SER A 242 -12.49 -20.60 23.02
CA SER A 242 -13.74 -21.22 23.47
C SER A 242 -13.98 -22.56 22.77
N ALA A 243 -15.03 -23.28 23.16
CA ALA A 243 -15.45 -24.49 22.44
C ALA A 243 -15.73 -24.21 20.96
N ARG A 244 -16.47 -23.14 20.64
CA ARG A 244 -16.73 -22.70 19.27
C ARG A 244 -15.46 -22.24 18.56
N GLY A 245 -14.54 -21.58 19.26
CA GLY A 245 -13.25 -21.19 18.70
C GLY A 245 -12.41 -22.39 18.24
N LYS A 246 -12.46 -23.51 18.98
CA LYS A 246 -11.81 -24.76 18.60
C LYS A 246 -12.49 -25.43 17.40
N GLU A 247 -13.81 -25.36 17.31
CA GLU A 247 -14.56 -25.85 16.14
C GLU A 247 -14.23 -25.03 14.88
N PHE A 248 -14.16 -23.70 15.00
CA PHE A 248 -13.70 -22.81 13.93
C PHE A 248 -12.30 -23.21 13.43
N ALA A 249 -11.36 -23.48 14.34
CA ALA A 249 -10.00 -23.88 13.98
C ALA A 249 -9.98 -25.19 13.17
N LYS A 250 -10.85 -26.15 13.51
CA LYS A 250 -11.03 -27.40 12.73
C LYS A 250 -11.61 -27.14 11.35
N SER A 251 -12.65 -26.31 11.24
CA SER A 251 -13.25 -25.94 9.96
C SER A 251 -12.26 -25.19 9.06
N LEU A 252 -11.44 -24.32 9.65
CA LEU A 252 -10.40 -23.62 8.93
C LEU A 252 -9.31 -24.55 8.43
N ARG A 253 -8.90 -25.55 9.22
CA ARG A 253 -7.97 -26.59 8.75
C ARG A 253 -8.48 -27.24 7.46
N LYS A 254 -9.75 -27.66 7.46
CA LYS A 254 -10.37 -28.27 6.29
C LYS A 254 -10.37 -27.30 5.10
N PHE A 255 -10.82 -26.07 5.30
CA PHE A 255 -10.83 -25.05 4.27
C PHE A 255 -9.44 -24.83 3.63
N ILE A 256 -8.39 -24.70 4.45
CA ILE A 256 -7.02 -24.48 3.96
C ILE A 256 -6.46 -25.70 3.22
N GLN A 257 -6.78 -26.91 3.67
CA GLN A 257 -6.42 -28.14 2.95
C GLN A 257 -7.08 -28.19 1.57
N ASP A 258 -8.36 -27.80 1.47
CA ASP A 258 -9.11 -27.77 0.21
C ASP A 258 -8.55 -26.74 -0.80
N GLN A 259 -7.84 -25.70 -0.33
CA GLN A 259 -7.20 -24.71 -1.22
C GLN A 259 -5.94 -25.26 -1.93
N ASN A 260 -5.38 -26.40 -1.51
CA ASN A 260 -4.19 -27.03 -2.09
C ASN A 260 -3.01 -26.06 -2.31
N ILE A 261 -2.71 -25.23 -1.30
CA ILE A 261 -1.70 -24.17 -1.39
C ILE A 261 -0.30 -24.78 -1.26
N LYS A 262 0.50 -24.67 -2.32
CA LYS A 262 1.93 -24.99 -2.28
C LYS A 262 2.69 -24.02 -1.38
N ASP A 263 3.63 -24.54 -0.57
CA ASP A 263 4.51 -23.78 0.32
C ASP A 263 3.77 -22.81 1.26
N LEU A 264 2.65 -23.27 1.83
CA LEU A 264 1.85 -22.50 2.76
C LEU A 264 2.69 -21.95 3.93
N LYS A 265 2.66 -20.62 4.09
CA LYS A 265 3.21 -19.93 5.27
C LYS A 265 2.08 -19.44 6.17
N VAL A 266 2.13 -19.81 7.45
CA VAL A 266 1.17 -19.39 8.46
C VAL A 266 1.82 -18.41 9.43
N TRP A 267 1.17 -17.28 9.68
CA TRP A 267 1.60 -16.29 10.67
C TRP A 267 0.56 -16.06 11.76
N THR A 268 1.02 -15.97 12.99
CA THR A 268 0.20 -15.66 14.16
C THR A 268 0.75 -14.46 14.91
N SER A 269 -0.07 -13.89 15.78
CA SER A 269 0.46 -13.07 16.87
C SER A 269 1.12 -13.94 17.94
N GLN A 270 1.62 -13.33 18.99
CA GLN A 270 2.10 -14.03 20.19
C GLN A 270 0.99 -14.29 21.21
N MET A 271 -0.29 -14.18 20.80
CA MET A 271 -1.42 -14.32 21.70
C MET A 271 -1.97 -15.75 21.61
N LYS A 272 -2.28 -16.35 22.76
CA LYS A 272 -2.68 -17.74 22.92
C LYS A 272 -3.77 -18.17 21.93
N ARG A 273 -4.81 -17.36 21.76
CA ARG A 273 -5.91 -17.62 20.82
C ARG A 273 -5.49 -17.75 19.35
N THR A 274 -4.53 -16.95 18.86
CA THR A 274 -4.07 -17.08 17.46
C THR A 274 -3.16 -18.30 17.31
N ILE A 275 -2.33 -18.57 18.32
CA ILE A 275 -1.44 -19.74 18.37
C ILE A 275 -2.27 -21.03 18.37
N GLN A 276 -3.25 -21.17 19.27
CA GLN A 276 -4.13 -22.34 19.34
C GLN A 276 -4.93 -22.57 18.04
N THR A 277 -5.31 -21.49 17.36
CA THR A 277 -5.99 -21.60 16.05
C THR A 277 -5.03 -22.18 15.00
N ALA A 278 -3.78 -21.71 14.97
CA ALA A 278 -2.76 -22.18 14.02
C ALA A 278 -2.26 -23.60 14.33
N GLU A 279 -2.12 -23.97 15.60
CA GLU A 279 -1.77 -25.33 16.03
C GLU A 279 -2.73 -26.37 15.44
N CYS A 280 -4.02 -26.03 15.36
CA CYS A 280 -5.03 -26.90 14.78
C CYS A 280 -4.81 -27.18 13.28
N LEU A 281 -4.15 -26.28 12.55
CA LEU A 281 -3.85 -26.49 11.13
C LEU A 281 -2.83 -27.62 10.90
N GLY A 282 -1.99 -27.92 11.89
CA GLY A 282 -0.96 -28.96 11.77
C GLY A 282 0.17 -28.62 10.79
N VAL A 283 0.42 -27.33 10.54
CA VAL A 283 1.52 -26.84 9.68
C VAL A 283 2.43 -25.90 10.46
N PRO A 284 3.70 -25.72 10.07
CA PRO A 284 4.59 -24.76 10.71
C PRO A 284 4.03 -23.34 10.63
N TYR A 285 4.12 -22.59 11.74
CA TYR A 285 3.73 -21.18 11.82
C TYR A 285 4.81 -20.32 12.46
N GLU A 286 4.87 -19.05 12.09
CA GLU A 286 5.78 -18.06 12.66
C GLU A 286 4.98 -17.07 13.51
N GLN A 287 5.47 -16.79 14.73
CA GLN A 287 4.82 -15.85 15.65
C GLN A 287 5.44 -14.46 15.54
N TRP A 288 4.60 -13.43 15.40
CA TRP A 288 5.04 -12.06 15.25
C TRP A 288 4.42 -11.18 16.34
N LYS A 289 5.25 -10.58 17.21
CA LYS A 289 4.77 -9.61 18.21
C LYS A 289 4.03 -8.44 17.57
N SER A 290 4.45 -8.03 16.37
CA SER A 290 3.78 -6.99 15.60
C SER A 290 2.41 -7.37 15.08
N LEU A 291 1.93 -8.60 15.30
CA LEU A 291 0.55 -9.03 15.03
C LEU A 291 -0.32 -9.07 16.30
N ASN A 292 0.22 -8.73 17.47
CA ASN A 292 -0.58 -8.68 18.70
C ASN A 292 -1.71 -7.67 18.55
N GLU A 293 -2.85 -7.94 19.20
CA GLU A 293 -3.97 -7.00 19.24
C GLU A 293 -3.53 -5.65 19.83
N ILE A 294 -4.25 -4.59 19.48
CA ILE A 294 -3.99 -3.25 20.03
C ILE A 294 -4.00 -3.30 21.57
N ASP A 295 -2.98 -2.70 22.18
CA ASP A 295 -2.90 -2.59 23.63
C ASP A 295 -3.86 -1.50 24.13
N ALA A 296 -4.89 -1.91 24.88
CA ALA A 296 -5.88 -1.02 25.48
C ALA A 296 -5.40 -0.39 26.80
N GLY A 297 -4.16 -0.65 27.23
CA GLY A 297 -3.53 -0.07 28.40
C GLY A 297 -4.34 -0.34 29.67
N VAL A 298 -4.75 0.73 30.35
CA VAL A 298 -5.57 0.60 31.57
C VAL A 298 -6.96 -0.01 31.34
N CYS A 299 -7.41 -0.07 30.07
CA CYS A 299 -8.69 -0.67 29.69
C CYS A 299 -8.58 -2.14 29.26
N GLU A 300 -7.42 -2.78 29.42
CA GLU A 300 -7.25 -4.21 29.14
C GLU A 300 -8.20 -5.06 29.99
N GLU A 301 -8.76 -6.11 29.38
CA GLU A 301 -9.71 -7.05 29.98
C GLU A 301 -11.04 -6.44 30.44
N MET A 302 -11.34 -5.19 30.12
CA MET A 302 -12.64 -4.55 30.44
C MET A 302 -13.69 -4.78 29.35
N MET A 303 -14.96 -4.76 29.75
CA MET A 303 -16.10 -4.61 28.84
C MET A 303 -16.25 -3.14 28.41
N TYR A 304 -16.92 -2.87 27.30
CA TYR A 304 -17.12 -1.49 26.85
C TYR A 304 -17.97 -0.67 27.82
N GLU A 305 -18.93 -1.32 28.47
CA GLU A 305 -19.80 -0.76 29.50
C GLU A 305 -18.98 -0.36 30.74
N GLU A 306 -18.06 -1.22 31.18
CA GLU A 306 -17.13 -0.94 32.28
C GLU A 306 -16.23 0.26 31.93
N ILE A 307 -15.74 0.37 30.69
CA ILE A 307 -14.94 1.51 30.24
C ILE A 307 -15.77 2.80 30.24
N GLN A 308 -17.03 2.74 29.80
CA GLN A 308 -17.91 3.90 29.78
C GLN A 308 -18.20 4.41 31.21
N GLU A 309 -18.37 3.51 32.17
CA GLU A 309 -18.62 3.84 33.57
C GLU A 309 -17.37 4.39 34.28
N HIS A 310 -16.23 3.71 34.15
CA HIS A 310 -15.01 4.06 34.87
C HIS A 310 -14.19 5.17 34.18
N TYR A 311 -14.28 5.27 32.84
CA TYR A 311 -13.53 6.21 32.02
C TYR A 311 -14.42 6.91 30.97
N PRO A 312 -15.50 7.63 31.37
CA PRO A 312 -16.48 8.21 30.45
C PRO A 312 -15.87 9.19 29.45
N LEU A 313 -14.89 10.00 29.89
CA LEU A 313 -14.18 10.93 29.01
C LEU A 313 -13.37 10.19 27.94
N GLU A 314 -12.67 9.13 28.31
CA GLU A 314 -11.87 8.33 27.39
C GLU A 314 -12.75 7.60 26.37
N PHE A 315 -13.90 7.07 26.82
CA PHE A 315 -14.90 6.47 25.96
C PHE A 315 -15.40 7.46 24.90
N ALA A 316 -15.77 8.68 25.31
CA ALA A 316 -16.22 9.74 24.40
C ALA A 316 -15.11 10.21 23.45
N LEU A 317 -13.88 10.43 23.94
CA LEU A 317 -12.74 10.84 23.10
C LEU A 317 -12.40 9.80 22.04
N ARG A 318 -12.51 8.52 22.39
CA ARG A 318 -12.30 7.43 21.44
C ARG A 318 -13.39 7.39 20.37
N ASP A 319 -14.62 7.69 20.71
CA ASP A 319 -15.72 7.71 19.74
C ASP A 319 -15.56 8.88 18.75
N GLN A 320 -15.09 10.03 19.23
CA GLN A 320 -14.81 11.21 18.39
C GLN A 320 -13.73 10.99 17.32
N ASP A 321 -12.59 10.38 17.67
CA ASP A 321 -11.52 10.06 16.70
C ASP A 321 -10.85 8.72 17.05
N LYS A 322 -11.54 7.64 16.72
CA LYS A 322 -11.08 6.27 16.95
C LYS A 322 -9.75 5.94 16.29
N TYR A 323 -9.34 6.69 15.26
CA TYR A 323 -8.10 6.43 14.52
C TYR A 323 -6.88 7.03 15.20
N ARG A 324 -7.02 8.24 15.77
CA ARG A 324 -5.91 8.96 16.42
C ARG A 324 -5.91 8.87 17.94
N TYR A 325 -6.99 8.41 18.54
CA TYR A 325 -7.10 8.19 19.98
C TYR A 325 -6.05 7.21 20.51
N ARG A 326 -5.42 7.54 21.65
CA ARG A 326 -4.53 6.66 22.41
C ARG A 326 -5.21 6.22 23.71
N TYR A 327 -5.27 4.91 23.95
CA TYR A 327 -5.64 4.42 25.27
C TYR A 327 -4.62 4.87 26.33
N PRO A 328 -5.02 5.26 27.55
CA PRO A 328 -4.06 5.61 28.60
C PRO A 328 -3.10 4.43 28.87
N LYS A 329 -1.79 4.69 28.78
CA LYS A 329 -0.70 3.69 28.84
C LYS A 329 -0.76 2.59 27.75
N GLY A 330 -1.63 2.72 26.77
CA GLY A 330 -1.78 1.79 25.65
C GLY A 330 -1.36 2.41 24.30
N GLU A 331 -1.87 1.81 23.23
CA GLU A 331 -1.49 2.14 21.87
C GLU A 331 -2.49 3.08 21.16
N VAL A 332 -2.03 3.67 20.05
CA VAL A 332 -2.87 4.39 19.08
C VAL A 332 -2.99 3.54 17.84
N ARG A 333 -4.19 3.46 17.27
CA ARG A 333 -4.41 2.76 16.00
C ARG A 333 -3.49 3.22 14.86
N MET A 334 -3.26 4.53 14.75
CA MET A 334 -2.28 5.12 13.83
C MET A 334 -0.82 4.70 14.12
N TRP A 335 -0.39 4.63 15.38
CA TRP A 335 0.97 4.17 15.72
C TRP A 335 1.15 2.69 15.44
N PHE A 336 0.13 1.89 15.71
CA PHE A 336 0.10 0.48 15.40
C PHE A 336 0.28 0.22 13.90
N LEU A 337 -0.36 1.03 13.05
CA LEU A 337 -0.09 1.06 11.61
C LEU A 337 1.36 1.46 11.29
N GLN A 338 1.89 2.52 11.92
CA GLN A 338 3.29 2.95 11.75
C GLN A 338 4.29 1.83 12.07
N THR A 339 4.08 1.15 13.18
CA THR A 339 4.88 0.01 13.60
C THR A 339 4.80 -1.14 12.60
N TRP A 340 3.67 -1.33 11.93
CA TRP A 340 3.54 -2.29 10.83
C TRP A 340 4.25 -1.84 9.54
N ARG A 341 4.18 -0.55 9.20
CA ARG A 341 4.79 0.08 8.01
C ARG A 341 6.31 -0.04 7.97
N ASP A 342 6.95 -0.09 9.15
CA ASP A 342 8.40 -0.12 9.29
C ASP A 342 8.97 -1.50 9.69
N ARG A 343 8.11 -2.51 9.85
CA ARG A 343 8.55 -3.86 10.22
C ARG A 343 8.62 -4.81 9.04
N ARG A 344 9.52 -5.79 9.16
CA ARG A 344 9.76 -6.89 8.20
C ARG A 344 8.49 -7.64 7.79
N ILE A 345 7.42 -7.56 8.58
CA ILE A 345 6.17 -8.27 8.33
C ILE A 345 5.41 -7.76 7.10
N PHE A 346 5.33 -6.42 6.91
CA PHE A 346 4.74 -5.85 5.70
C PHE A 346 5.54 -6.28 4.48
N TRP A 347 6.87 -6.23 4.56
CA TRP A 347 7.75 -6.64 3.47
C TRP A 347 7.63 -8.12 3.16
N SER A 348 7.51 -8.97 4.18
CA SER A 348 7.23 -10.39 3.99
C SER A 348 5.88 -10.62 3.28
N PHE A 349 4.89 -9.77 3.54
CA PHE A 349 3.59 -9.79 2.86
C PHE A 349 3.70 -9.37 1.38
N VAL A 350 4.56 -8.39 1.12
CA VAL A 350 4.80 -7.88 -0.22
C VAL A 350 5.65 -8.88 -1.03
N THR A 351 6.58 -9.63 -0.43
CA THR A 351 7.50 -10.53 -1.14
C THR A 351 7.07 -12.01 -1.23
N ARG A 352 6.20 -12.51 -0.35
CA ARG A 352 5.87 -13.96 -0.35
C ARG A 352 4.74 -14.31 -1.33
N PRO A 353 4.82 -15.48 -2.00
CA PRO A 353 3.87 -15.90 -3.03
C PRO A 353 2.51 -16.33 -2.47
N SER A 354 2.43 -17.04 -1.34
CA SER A 354 1.15 -17.46 -0.72
C SER A 354 1.27 -17.48 0.80
N CYS A 355 0.32 -16.89 1.52
CA CYS A 355 0.36 -16.81 2.99
C CYS A 355 -1.05 -16.80 3.61
N VAL A 356 -1.20 -17.44 4.77
CA VAL A 356 -2.39 -17.38 5.63
C VAL A 356 -1.99 -16.68 6.93
N VAL A 357 -2.69 -15.59 7.27
CA VAL A 357 -2.38 -14.79 8.46
C VAL A 357 -3.59 -14.73 9.38
N PHE A 358 -3.35 -15.06 10.64
CA PHE A 358 -4.30 -14.96 11.74
C PHE A 358 -4.17 -13.62 12.43
N LEU A 359 -5.23 -12.82 12.38
CA LEU A 359 -5.30 -11.45 12.87
C LEU A 359 -6.30 -11.31 14.01
N HIS A 360 -6.34 -10.13 14.63
CA HIS A 360 -7.35 -9.80 15.63
C HIS A 360 -8.39 -8.79 15.08
N ILE A 361 -9.35 -8.38 15.92
CA ILE A 361 -10.43 -7.47 15.53
C ILE A 361 -9.86 -6.16 14.98
N SER A 362 -8.85 -5.60 15.62
CA SER A 362 -8.29 -4.31 15.20
C SER A 362 -7.55 -4.40 13.87
N TRP A 363 -6.90 -5.54 13.60
CA TRP A 363 -6.06 -5.74 12.43
C TRP A 363 -6.83 -5.91 11.12
N THR A 364 -7.94 -6.67 11.15
CA THR A 364 -8.65 -7.08 9.93
C THR A 364 -9.16 -5.89 9.13
N ARG A 365 -9.75 -4.87 9.77
CA ARG A 365 -10.21 -3.65 9.06
C ARG A 365 -9.06 -2.78 8.51
N LEU A 366 -7.89 -2.80 9.13
CA LEU A 366 -6.76 -1.91 8.81
C LEU A 366 -5.85 -2.44 7.70
N GLN A 367 -5.66 -3.76 7.61
CA GLN A 367 -4.89 -4.36 6.52
C GLN A 367 -5.68 -4.41 5.20
N MET A 368 -7.01 -4.59 5.27
CA MET A 368 -7.87 -4.62 4.09
C MET A 368 -7.79 -3.32 3.27
N SER A 369 -7.59 -2.16 3.90
CA SER A 369 -7.44 -0.88 3.18
C SER A 369 -6.12 -0.75 2.41
N CYS A 370 -5.06 -1.45 2.82
CA CYS A 370 -3.75 -1.40 2.18
C CYS A 370 -3.64 -2.34 0.97
N LEU A 371 -4.36 -3.46 0.97
CA LEU A 371 -3.98 -4.60 0.13
C LEU A 371 -4.82 -4.75 -1.14
N THR A 372 -6.05 -4.20 -1.19
CA THR A 372 -7.06 -4.54 -2.22
C THR A 372 -6.93 -6.00 -2.69
N LEU A 373 -6.81 -6.91 -1.73
CA LEU A 373 -6.97 -8.32 -2.04
C LEU A 373 -8.44 -8.51 -2.40
N SER A 374 -8.71 -9.30 -3.42
CA SER A 374 -9.97 -10.01 -3.55
C SER A 374 -10.12 -10.90 -2.32
N VAL A 375 -10.55 -10.31 -1.22
CA VAL A 375 -10.82 -11.05 0.00
C VAL A 375 -12.14 -11.77 -0.25
N LEU A 376 -12.08 -13.09 -0.40
CA LEU A 376 -13.16 -13.95 0.03
C LEU A 376 -13.31 -13.71 1.53
N CYS A 377 -14.02 -12.64 1.88
CA CYS A 377 -14.43 -12.37 3.24
C CYS A 377 -15.67 -13.23 3.43
N THR A 378 -15.47 -14.55 3.47
CA THR A 378 -16.52 -15.45 3.92
C THR A 378 -16.75 -15.06 5.37
N ARG A 379 -17.85 -14.36 5.61
CA ARG A 379 -18.45 -14.29 6.95
C ARG A 379 -18.72 -15.73 7.35
N PHE A 380 -17.81 -16.32 8.11
CA PHE A 380 -18.09 -17.49 8.93
C PHE A 380 -18.37 -17.02 10.34
#